data_AF-A0AAE1B2W4-F1
#
_entry.id   AF-A0AAE1B2W4-F1
#
_cell.length_a   1.000
_cell.length_b   1.000
_cell.length_c   1.000
_cell.angle_alpha   90.00
_cell.angle_beta   90.00
_cell.angle_gamma   90.00
#
_symmetry.space_group_name_H-M   'P 1'
#
loop_
_entity.id
_entity.type
_entity.pdbx_description
1 polymer ?
#
loop_
_entity_poly.entity_id
_entity_poly.type
_entity_poly.pdbx_seq_one_letter_code
_entity_poly.pdbx_strand_id
1 'polypeptide(L)' 'MEVVEAVDEAKECLKIKEVIGQTQTDHKGLGSSTAKWWSKAEGKEKRDMVIKEIRLNEDSRRVQKAVQQPQQGQ' A
#
# COMPACT_ATOMS: atom_id res chain seq x y z
N MET A 1 18.94 -6.57 6.98
CA MET A 1 18.55 -7.11 5.66
C MET A 1 17.06 -6.89 5.41
N GLU A 2 16.21 -7.10 6.43
CA GLU A 2 14.74 -6.94 6.39
C GLU A 2 14.21 -5.58 5.86
N VAL A 3 14.88 -4.46 6.15
CA VAL A 3 14.43 -3.12 5.71
C VAL A 3 14.56 -2.92 4.19
N VAL A 4 15.59 -3.51 3.57
CA VAL A 4 15.82 -3.37 2.12
C VAL A 4 14.74 -4.15 1.37
N GLU A 5 14.45 -5.36 1.83
CA GLU A 5 13.39 -6.21 1.28
C GLU A 5 12.02 -5.55 1.39
N ALA A 6 11.67 -4.99 2.56
CA ALA A 6 10.40 -4.29 2.75
C ALA A 6 10.25 -3.06 1.85
N VAL A 7 11.35 -2.33 1.61
CA VAL A 7 11.36 -1.19 0.68
C VAL A 7 11.18 -1.64 -0.76
N ASP A 8 11.81 -2.74 -1.16
CA ASP A 8 11.69 -3.25 -2.53
C ASP A 8 10.31 -3.87 -2.79
N GLU A 9 9.75 -4.61 -1.83
CA GLU A 9 8.37 -5.08 -1.87
C GLU A 9 7.38 -3.92 -2.01
N ALA A 10 7.53 -2.86 -1.20
CA ALA A 10 6.70 -1.68 -1.29
C ALA A 10 6.79 -0.98 -2.66
N LYS A 11 7.98 -0.90 -3.27
CA LYS A 11 8.12 -0.36 -4.64
C LYS A 11 7.41 -1.23 -5.66
N GLU A 12 7.51 -2.54 -5.58
CA GLU A 12 6.83 -3.46 -6.50
C GLU A 12 5.31 -3.37 -6.34
N CYS A 13 4.78 -3.29 -5.11
CA CYS A 13 3.36 -3.04 -4.86
C CYS A 13 2.89 -1.72 -5.51
N LEU A 14 3.67 -0.65 -5.38
CA LEU A 14 3.35 0.65 -6.00
C LEU A 14 3.33 0.56 -7.54
N LYS A 15 4.29 -0.14 -8.16
CA LYS A 15 4.30 -0.38 -9.61
C LYS A 15 3.10 -1.21 -10.07
N ILE A 16 2.77 -2.27 -9.33
CA ILE A 16 1.60 -3.11 -9.63
C ILE A 16 0.31 -2.29 -9.55
N LYS A 17 0.19 -1.39 -8.56
CA LYS A 17 -0.94 -0.45 -8.45
C LYS A 17 -1.04 0.49 -9.65
N GLU A 18 0.07 0.85 -10.30
CA GLU A 18 0.02 1.61 -11.56
C GLU A 18 -0.58 0.81 -12.71
N VAL A 19 -0.25 -0.49 -12.79
CA VAL A 19 -0.75 -1.38 -13.84
C VAL A 19 -2.22 -1.71 -13.65
N ILE A 20 -2.61 -2.04 -12.42
CA ILE A 20 -4.01 -2.36 -12.06
C ILE A 20 -4.90 -1.12 -12.20
N GLY A 21 -4.32 0.07 -12.04
CA GLY A 21 -5.05 1.32 -11.95
C GLY A 21 -5.64 1.54 -10.56
N GLN A 22 -6.23 2.72 -10.33
CA GLN A 22 -6.81 3.06 -9.05
C GLN A 22 -8.22 2.48 -9.01
N THR A 23 -8.40 1.33 -8.34
CA THR A 23 -9.73 0.86 -7.96
C THR A 23 -10.37 1.90 -7.05
N GLN A 24 -11.60 2.32 -7.34
CA GLN A 24 -12.31 3.27 -6.50
C GLN A 24 -12.52 2.64 -5.11
N THR A 25 -11.67 3.00 -4.16
CA THR A 25 -11.88 2.72 -2.74
C THR A 25 -12.63 3.92 -2.14
N ASP A 26 -13.80 3.65 -1.55
CA ASP A 26 -14.73 4.60 -0.89
C ASP A 26 -15.63 5.46 -1.82
N HIS A 27 -16.53 6.23 -1.17
CA HIS A 27 -17.40 7.26 -1.78
C HIS A 27 -16.62 8.51 -2.24
N LYS A 28 -15.39 8.36 -2.72
CA LYS A 28 -14.69 9.46 -3.39
C LYS A 28 -15.30 9.60 -4.77
N GLY A 29 -16.37 10.39 -4.85
CA GLY A 29 -17.05 10.72 -6.11
C GLY A 29 -16.11 11.34 -7.15
N LEU A 30 -16.60 11.47 -8.39
CA LEU A 30 -15.88 12.13 -9.48
C LEU A 30 -15.40 13.52 -9.02
N GLY A 31 -14.08 13.70 -8.90
CA GLY A 31 -13.48 15.04 -8.97
C GLY A 31 -12.62 15.55 -7.81
N SER A 32 -12.28 14.78 -6.77
CA SER A 32 -11.45 15.35 -5.67
C SER A 32 -10.15 14.62 -5.31
N SER A 33 -9.96 13.37 -5.73
CA SER A 33 -8.67 12.70 -5.54
C SER A 33 -7.93 12.55 -6.86
N THR A 34 -6.90 13.37 -7.07
CA THR A 34 -5.88 13.06 -8.07
C THR A 34 -5.11 11.83 -7.59
N ALA A 35 -5.28 10.72 -8.30
CA ALA A 35 -4.48 9.53 -8.11
C ALA A 35 -2.99 9.92 -8.20
N LYS A 36 -2.22 9.68 -7.14
CA LYS A 36 -0.76 9.84 -7.18
C LYS A 36 -0.15 8.55 -7.69
N TRP A 37 0.51 8.64 -8.83
CA TRP A 37 1.13 7.52 -9.54
C TRP A 37 2.63 7.49 -9.25
N TRP A 38 3.20 6.30 -9.05
CA TRP A 38 4.62 6.13 -8.76
C TRP A 38 5.53 6.66 -9.87
N SER A 39 5.18 6.38 -11.13
CA SER A 39 5.84 6.89 -12.34
C SER A 39 5.86 8.42 -12.42
N LYS A 40 4.86 9.10 -11.85
CA LYS A 40 4.70 10.56 -11.87
C LYS A 40 5.19 11.26 -10.61
N ALA A 41 5.59 10.52 -9.59
CA ALA A 41 6.07 11.07 -8.32
C ALA A 41 7.58 11.32 -8.34
N GLU A 42 8.03 12.32 -7.60
CA GLU A 42 9.45 12.70 -7.54
C GLU A 42 10.00 12.85 -6.12
N GLY A 43 11.28 12.51 -5.95
CA GLY A 43 12.07 12.77 -4.74
C GLY A 43 11.35 12.41 -3.43
N LYS A 44 10.90 13.44 -2.70
CA LYS A 44 10.18 13.29 -1.43
C LYS A 44 8.87 12.50 -1.59
N GLU A 45 8.12 12.73 -2.66
CA GLU A 45 6.84 12.07 -2.86
C GLU A 45 6.98 10.56 -3.02
N LYS A 46 8.01 10.10 -3.74
CA LYS A 46 8.33 8.67 -3.83
C LYS A 46 8.65 8.07 -2.46
N ARG A 47 9.43 8.78 -1.64
CA ARG A 47 9.73 8.32 -0.27
C ARG A 47 8.47 8.24 0.57
N ASP A 48 7.63 9.27 0.53
CA ASP A 48 6.37 9.31 1.28
C ASP A 48 5.41 8.19 0.83
N MET A 49 5.35 7.89 -0.47
CA MET A 49 4.58 6.77 -1.01
C MET A 49 5.10 5.42 -0.54
N VAL A 50 6.41 5.18 -0.57
CA VAL A 50 7.02 3.94 -0.06
C VAL A 50 6.75 3.78 1.44
N ILE A 51 6.96 4.83 2.24
CA ILE A 51 6.69 4.80 3.68
C ILE A 51 5.22 4.47 3.96
N LYS A 52 4.31 5.10 3.21
CA LYS A 52 2.87 4.83 3.34
C LYS A 52 2.54 3.39 2.97
N GLU A 53 3.13 2.87 1.90
CA GLU A 53 2.90 1.50 1.44
C GLU A 53 3.41 0.46 2.45
N ILE A 54 4.62 0.67 3.00
CA ILE A 54 5.16 -0.19 4.06
C ILE A 54 4.21 -0.24 5.26
N ARG A 55 3.72 0.91 5.71
CA ARG A 55 2.76 0.99 6.82
C ARG A 55 1.46 0.23 6.50
N LEU A 56 0.98 0.35 5.27
CA LEU A 56 -0.24 -0.31 4.81
C LEU A 56 -0.07 -1.84 4.77
N ASN A 57 1.10 -2.31 4.35
CA ASN A 57 1.45 -3.73 4.38
C ASN A 57 1.57 -4.25 5.81
N GLU A 58 2.19 -3.48 6.71
CA GLU A 58 2.27 -3.82 8.13
C GLU A 58 0.89 -3.91 8.80
N ASP A 59 0.03 -2.92 8.55
CA ASP A 59 -1.34 -2.92 9.08
C ASP A 59 -2.15 -4.07 8.49
N SER A 60 -2.02 -4.36 7.19
CA SER A 60 -2.66 -5.52 6.57
C SER A 60 -2.19 -6.83 7.23
N ARG A 61 -0.89 -6.97 7.50
CA ARG A 61 -0.33 -8.12 8.22
C ARG A 61 -0.86 -8.23 9.64
N ARG A 62 -1.04 -7.11 10.34
CA ARG A 62 -1.65 -7.08 11.70
C ARG A 62 -3.11 -7.52 11.65
N VAL A 63 -3.90 -7.00 10.71
CA VAL A 63 -5.30 -7.39 10.52
C VAL A 63 -5.41 -8.87 10.19
N GLN A 64 -4.59 -9.39 9.27
CA GLN A 64 -4.56 -10.82 8.96
C GLN A 64 -4.28 -11.69 10.20
N LYS A 65 -3.30 -11.30 11.02
CA LYS A 65 -3.03 -11.99 12.29
C LYS A 65 -4.22 -11.93 13.24
N ALA A 66 -4.84 -10.75 13.39
CA ALA A 66 -6.01 -10.57 14.24
C ALA A 66 -7.22 -11.39 13.77
N VAL A 67 -7.40 -11.60 12.47
CA VAL A 67 -8.47 -12.45 11.90
C VAL A 67 -8.19 -13.94 12.12
N GLN A 68 -6.92 -14.36 12.14
CA GLN A 68 -6.54 -15.78 12.36
C GLN A 68 -6.64 -16.20 13.83
N GLN A 69 -6.46 -15.29 14.79
CA GLN A 69 -6.51 -15.60 16.22
C GLN A 69 -7.86 -16.15 16.71
N PRO A 70 -9.03 -15.60 16.33
CA PRO A 70 -10.34 -16.15 16.67
C PRO A 70 -10.60 -17.57 16.14
N GLN A 71 -9.95 -17.96 15.04
CA GLN A 71 -10.19 -19.26 14.39
C GLN A 71 -9.42 -20.42 15.03
N GLN A 72 -8.42 -20.15 15.89
CA GLN A 72 -7.63 -21.20 16.55
C GLN A 72 -8.31 -21.82 17.79
N GLY A 73 -9.54 -21.40 18.11
CA GLY A 73 -10.30 -21.84 19.28
C GLY A 73 -11.64 -22.54 18.98
N GLN A 74 -11.90 -22.90 17.72
CA GLN A 74 -13.02 -23.77 17.33
C GLN A 74 -12.53 -25.14 16.87
#